data_AF-A0A131XH67-F1
#
_entry.id   AF-A0A131XH67-F1
#
_cell.length_a   1.000
_cell.length_b   1.000
_cell.length_c   1.000
_cell.angle_alpha   90.00
_cell.angle_beta   90.00
_cell.angle_gamma   90.00
#
_symmetry.space_group_name_H-M   'P 1'
#
loop_
_entity.id
_entity.type
_entity.pdbx_description
1 polymer ?
#
loop_
_entity_poly.entity_id
_entity_poly.type
_entity_poly.pdbx_seq_one_letter_code
_entity_poly.pdbx_strand_id
1 'polypeptide(L)'
;MTSVAPAFILGVVIYALGNVSGFTNLRAMPANLGTYPQWMEPVSPNHRVVTDVFFGGHRLAEVFLDEDGLVGSCNMFGDKDLIGELLSSAPAFAVDHVNRYQMSNVVHQCERRPQNVKDSYFPRLRDKGLQGALVFPGTKWCGAGNVATHYNDLGESREADMCCREHDSANESIPPFGAKRGIRNNLFYTMTGCEADKKFFDCLLKAQTFTSFSLGVGYFDLLKTKCYMYGRPTKCADNQRSRKPEVNAPCKKFVTDMWRMKKWRVYNPPNFFKAFLRAKMGFKSVNDIWTSET
;
A
#
# COMPACT_ATOMS: atom_id res chain seq x y z
N MET A 1 -67.22 -43.08 -2.44
CA MET A 1 -68.57 -42.66 -2.01
C MET A 1 -68.40 -41.75 -0.82
N THR A 2 -68.85 -40.52 -1.02
CA THR A 2 -69.02 -39.35 -0.15
C THR A 2 -68.92 -39.51 1.37
N SER A 3 -68.18 -38.60 2.04
CA SER A 3 -68.73 -37.87 3.20
C SER A 3 -67.96 -36.57 3.52
N VAL A 4 -68.49 -35.47 3.01
CA VAL A 4 -68.74 -34.13 3.61
C VAL A 4 -67.88 -33.65 4.80
N ALA A 5 -67.28 -32.45 4.63
CA ALA A 5 -66.71 -31.58 5.68
C ALA A 5 -67.81 -30.79 6.44
N PRO A 6 -67.55 -30.06 7.56
CA PRO A 6 -66.85 -28.76 7.51
C PRO A 6 -66.09 -28.32 8.80
N ALA A 7 -65.49 -27.12 8.71
CA ALA A 7 -65.19 -26.15 9.77
C ALA A 7 -63.74 -26.00 10.30
N PHE A 8 -63.06 -25.01 9.73
CA PHE A 8 -62.29 -23.91 10.35
C PHE A 8 -62.01 -23.97 11.87
N ILE A 9 -60.71 -23.91 12.27
CA ILE A 9 -60.11 -22.84 13.09
C ILE A 9 -58.60 -22.75 12.73
N LEU A 10 -58.17 -21.61 12.20
CA LEU A 10 -56.77 -21.22 12.00
C LEU A 10 -56.20 -20.71 13.33
N GLY A 11 -55.29 -21.47 13.93
CA GLY A 11 -54.51 -21.05 15.10
C GLY A 11 -53.25 -20.31 14.67
N VAL A 12 -53.23 -19.00 14.97
CA VAL A 12 -52.06 -18.11 14.87
C VAL A 12 -51.07 -18.46 15.98
N VAL A 13 -49.82 -18.76 15.62
CA VAL A 13 -48.68 -18.68 16.56
C VAL A 13 -47.59 -17.84 15.91
N ILE A 14 -47.41 -16.66 16.50
CA ILE A 14 -46.37 -15.67 16.24
C ILE A 14 -45.09 -16.16 16.92
N TYR A 15 -43.97 -16.22 16.20
CA TYR A 15 -42.65 -15.91 16.75
C TYR A 15 -41.73 -15.34 15.65
N ALA A 16 -41.00 -14.31 16.05
CA ALA A 16 -40.45 -13.26 15.22
C ALA A 16 -39.21 -13.66 14.41
N LEU A 17 -39.12 -13.09 13.20
CA LEU A 17 -37.89 -12.94 12.42
C LEU A 17 -37.02 -11.86 13.08
N GLY A 18 -35.92 -12.26 13.70
CA GLY A 18 -34.88 -11.37 14.19
C GLY A 18 -33.80 -11.16 13.14
N ASN A 19 -33.91 -10.08 12.37
CA ASN A 19 -32.80 -9.52 11.59
C ASN A 19 -31.72 -9.00 12.55
N VAL A 20 -30.46 -9.43 12.38
CA VAL A 20 -29.32 -8.82 13.07
C VAL A 20 -28.86 -7.61 12.25
N SER A 21 -29.54 -6.49 12.46
CA SER A 21 -29.06 -5.15 12.10
C SER A 21 -28.31 -4.59 13.31
N GLY A 22 -27.03 -4.25 13.14
CA GLY A 22 -26.18 -3.87 14.28
C GLY A 22 -24.99 -2.96 13.97
N PHE A 23 -25.15 -2.02 13.03
CA PHE A 23 -24.34 -0.80 12.96
C PHE A 23 -25.27 0.39 12.79
N THR A 24 -25.98 0.73 13.86
CA THR A 24 -26.65 2.02 13.99
C THR A 24 -26.42 2.51 15.41
N ASN A 25 -25.56 3.51 15.54
CA ASN A 25 -25.57 4.60 16.54
C ASN A 25 -24.18 5.27 16.64
N LEU A 26 -23.74 5.90 15.55
CA LEU A 26 -23.05 7.19 15.71
C LEU A 26 -24.16 8.23 15.77
N ARG A 27 -24.48 8.68 16.99
CA ARG A 27 -25.56 9.65 17.21
C ARG A 27 -25.16 10.97 16.55
N ALA A 28 -25.84 11.35 15.49
CA ALA A 28 -25.80 12.72 14.98
C ALA A 28 -26.17 13.67 16.14
N MET A 29 -25.29 14.62 16.45
CA MET A 29 -25.60 15.68 17.41
C MET A 29 -26.71 16.57 16.86
N PRO A 30 -27.63 17.08 17.70
CA PRO A 30 -28.65 18.01 17.25
C PRO A 30 -27.99 19.32 16.80
N ALA A 31 -28.38 19.80 15.62
CA ALA A 31 -28.02 21.12 15.11
C ALA A 31 -28.67 22.20 15.98
N ASN A 32 -27.99 22.62 17.06
CA ASN A 32 -28.28 23.89 17.70
C ASN A 32 -27.65 25.00 16.87
N LEU A 33 -28.49 25.85 16.26
CA LEU A 33 -28.09 27.12 15.65
C LEU A 33 -27.51 28.05 16.73
N GLY A 34 -26.22 27.91 17.02
CA GLY A 34 -25.39 28.92 17.66
C GLY A 34 -24.48 29.53 16.61
N THR A 35 -24.49 30.86 16.50
CA THR A 35 -23.67 31.63 15.57
C THR A 35 -22.19 31.33 15.75
N TYR A 36 -21.59 30.61 14.80
CA TYR A 36 -20.15 30.34 14.75
C TYR A 36 -19.40 31.59 14.23
N PRO A 37 -18.22 31.93 14.78
CA PRO A 37 -17.39 33.01 14.25
C PRO A 37 -16.96 32.72 12.80
N GLN A 38 -16.96 33.76 11.97
CA GLN A 38 -16.69 33.75 10.52
C GLN A 38 -15.28 33.24 10.08
N TRP A 39 -14.47 32.76 11.03
CA TRP A 39 -13.10 32.30 10.82
C TRP A 39 -12.86 30.81 11.15
N MET A 40 -13.92 30.08 11.50
CA MET A 40 -13.88 28.62 11.57
C MET A 40 -14.59 28.06 10.33
N GLU A 41 -13.80 27.58 9.38
CA GLU A 41 -14.28 26.71 8.30
C GLU A 41 -15.15 25.60 8.91
N PRO A 42 -16.37 25.34 8.41
CA PRO A 42 -17.25 24.34 8.98
C PRO A 42 -16.57 22.96 8.89
N VAL A 43 -16.36 22.36 10.06
CA VAL A 43 -15.80 21.01 10.19
C VAL A 43 -16.70 20.05 9.41
N SER A 44 -16.16 19.39 8.39
CA SER A 44 -16.90 18.36 7.68
C SER A 44 -17.06 17.15 8.62
N PRO A 45 -18.28 16.81 9.08
CA PRO A 45 -18.51 15.59 9.88
C PRO A 45 -18.14 14.31 9.10
N ASN A 46 -17.93 14.46 7.78
CA ASN A 46 -17.70 13.39 6.84
C ASN A 46 -16.20 13.09 6.64
N HIS A 47 -15.29 13.63 7.45
CA HIS A 47 -13.86 13.32 7.35
C HIS A 47 -13.28 13.02 8.74
N ARG A 48 -12.85 11.78 8.97
CA ARG A 48 -12.39 11.28 10.27
C ARG A 48 -11.05 10.58 10.16
N VAL A 49 -10.29 10.58 11.25
CA VAL A 49 -9.05 9.80 11.39
C VAL A 49 -9.28 8.74 12.45
N VAL A 50 -9.27 7.47 12.08
CA VAL A 50 -9.52 6.34 12.99
C VAL A 50 -8.22 5.60 13.24
N THR A 51 -7.87 5.31 14.49
CA THR A 51 -6.62 4.61 14.82
C THR A 51 -6.74 3.71 16.03
N ASP A 52 -5.97 2.61 16.02
CA ASP A 52 -5.82 1.69 17.15
C ASP A 52 -4.51 1.82 17.92
N VAL A 53 -3.67 2.81 17.59
CA VAL A 53 -2.35 3.00 18.20
C VAL A 53 -2.45 3.21 19.71
N PHE A 54 -3.46 3.93 20.19
CA PHE A 54 -3.71 4.13 21.63
C PHE A 54 -3.90 2.80 22.38
N PHE A 55 -4.49 1.80 21.72
CA PHE A 55 -4.70 0.44 22.26
C PHE A 55 -3.57 -0.52 21.88
N GLY A 56 -2.37 0.01 21.60
CA GLY A 56 -1.18 -0.74 21.26
C GLY A 56 -1.22 -1.37 19.86
N GLY A 57 -2.14 -0.95 19.00
CA GLY A 57 -2.11 -1.28 17.58
C GLY A 57 -1.06 -0.46 16.81
N HIS A 58 -1.18 -0.45 15.49
CA HIS A 58 -0.23 0.20 14.58
C HIS A 58 -0.91 0.68 13.28
N ARG A 59 -2.24 0.86 13.31
CA ARG A 59 -3.02 1.17 12.11
C ARG A 59 -3.65 2.54 12.23
N LEU A 60 -3.73 3.25 11.12
CA LEU A 60 -4.48 4.48 10.98
C LEU A 60 -5.24 4.45 9.66
N ALA A 61 -6.49 4.91 9.70
CA ALA A 61 -7.37 5.06 8.56
C ALA A 61 -7.87 6.51 8.55
N GLU A 62 -7.56 7.26 7.52
CA GLU A 62 -8.25 8.49 7.20
C GLU A 62 -9.47 8.13 6.35
N VAL A 63 -10.67 8.39 6.88
CA VAL A 63 -11.95 7.92 6.35
C VAL A 63 -12.76 9.11 5.88
N PHE A 64 -13.22 9.04 4.64
CA PHE A 64 -14.08 10.04 4.02
C PHE A 64 -15.45 9.43 3.82
N LEU A 65 -16.44 9.99 4.50
CA LEU A 65 -17.83 9.57 4.48
C LEU A 65 -18.60 10.30 3.38
N ASP A 66 -19.61 9.65 2.82
CA ASP A 66 -20.60 10.28 1.96
C ASP A 66 -21.71 10.95 2.78
N GLU A 67 -22.73 11.49 2.09
CA GLU A 67 -23.87 12.15 2.71
C GLU A 67 -24.69 11.22 3.61
N ASP A 68 -24.66 9.91 3.35
CA ASP A 68 -25.34 8.87 4.13
C ASP A 68 -24.50 8.39 5.33
N GLY A 69 -23.28 8.92 5.49
CA GLY A 69 -22.35 8.51 6.54
C GLY A 69 -21.64 7.18 6.25
N LEU A 70 -21.66 6.70 5.02
CA LEU A 70 -20.96 5.50 4.59
C LEU A 70 -19.56 5.84 4.09
N VAL A 71 -18.63 4.89 4.24
CA VAL A 71 -17.24 5.06 3.80
C VAL A 71 -17.16 5.11 2.26
N GLY A 72 -16.91 6.31 1.72
CA GLY A 72 -16.72 6.54 0.29
C GLY A 72 -15.27 6.32 -0.17
N SER A 73 -14.29 6.79 0.60
CA SER A 73 -12.85 6.63 0.32
C SER A 73 -12.02 6.50 1.61
N CYS A 74 -10.81 5.95 1.50
CA CYS A 74 -9.90 5.79 2.63
C CYS A 74 -8.43 5.99 2.26
N ASN A 75 -7.65 6.61 3.14
CA ASN A 75 -6.19 6.53 3.13
C ASN A 75 -5.72 5.68 4.33
N MET A 76 -5.03 4.58 4.08
CA MET A 76 -4.63 3.60 5.09
C MET A 76 -3.13 3.63 5.35
N PHE A 77 -2.73 3.52 6.62
CA PHE A 77 -1.34 3.55 7.08
C PHE A 77 -1.07 2.40 8.05
N GLY A 78 0.10 1.78 7.93
CA GLY A 78 0.54 0.68 8.78
C GLY A 78 1.88 0.90 9.49
N ASP A 79 2.62 1.95 9.14
CA ASP A 79 3.90 2.25 9.77
C ASP A 79 3.71 3.04 11.07
N LYS A 80 4.12 2.44 12.19
CA LYS A 80 3.88 2.99 13.53
C LYS A 80 4.56 4.34 13.74
N ASP A 81 5.78 4.52 13.24
CA ASP A 81 6.55 5.74 13.44
C ASP A 81 5.96 6.89 12.60
N LEU A 82 5.61 6.60 11.34
CA LEU A 82 4.88 7.53 10.48
C LEU A 82 3.54 7.92 11.10
N ILE A 83 2.76 6.96 11.59
CA ILE A 83 1.46 7.25 12.22
C ILE A 83 1.62 8.17 13.42
N GLY A 84 2.65 7.98 14.24
CA GLY A 84 2.94 8.89 15.36
C GLY A 84 3.15 10.33 14.91
N GLU A 85 3.87 10.52 13.80
CA GLU A 85 4.06 11.85 13.21
C GLU A 85 2.76 12.42 12.62
N LEU A 86 1.99 11.61 11.89
CA LEU A 86 0.71 12.03 11.31
C LEU A 86 -0.28 12.47 12.38
N LEU A 87 -0.43 11.69 13.45
CA LEU A 87 -1.31 12.02 14.58
C LEU A 87 -0.94 13.33 15.28
N SER A 88 0.35 13.70 15.27
CA SER A 88 0.80 14.98 15.83
C SER A 88 0.32 16.20 15.01
N SER A 89 -0.06 15.98 13.75
CA SER A 89 -0.61 17.00 12.84
C SER A 89 -2.13 16.91 12.64
N ALA A 90 -2.77 15.85 13.14
CA ALA A 90 -4.21 15.65 13.01
C ALA A 90 -4.97 16.55 13.99
N PRO A 91 -6.07 17.21 13.57
CA PRO A 91 -6.94 17.91 14.50
C PRO A 91 -7.53 16.94 15.53
N ALA A 92 -7.36 17.21 16.83
CA ALA A 92 -7.77 16.28 17.88
C ALA A 92 -9.26 15.87 17.82
N PHE A 93 -10.14 16.78 17.38
CA PHE A 93 -11.58 16.50 17.23
C PHE A 93 -11.89 15.52 16.08
N ALA A 94 -10.98 15.36 15.11
CA ALA A 94 -11.16 14.47 13.97
C ALA A 94 -10.70 13.04 14.28
N VAL A 95 -9.97 12.82 15.38
CA VAL A 95 -9.34 11.55 15.71
C VAL A 95 -10.24 10.67 16.59
N ASP A 96 -10.59 9.49 16.08
CA ASP A 96 -11.26 8.41 16.81
C ASP A 96 -10.26 7.33 17.22
N HIS A 97 -10.14 7.12 18.53
CA HIS A 97 -9.37 6.02 19.09
C HIS A 97 -10.26 4.79 19.26
N VAL A 98 -9.90 3.70 18.59
CA VAL A 98 -10.67 2.45 18.57
C VAL A 98 -9.81 1.26 18.94
N ASN A 99 -10.41 0.22 19.50
CA ASN A 99 -9.64 -1.00 19.78
C ASN A 99 -9.31 -1.76 18.47
N ARG A 100 -8.44 -2.78 18.57
CA ARG A 100 -7.98 -3.54 17.40
C ARG A 100 -9.11 -4.25 16.64
N TYR A 101 -10.17 -4.69 17.33
CA TYR A 101 -11.31 -5.35 16.68
C TYR A 101 -12.13 -4.36 15.85
N GLN A 102 -12.46 -3.21 16.43
CA GLN A 102 -13.14 -2.12 15.73
C GLN A 102 -12.31 -1.63 14.54
N MET A 103 -10.99 -1.52 14.71
CA MET A 103 -10.11 -1.12 13.62
C MET A 103 -10.07 -2.15 12.48
N SER A 104 -10.14 -3.45 12.77
CA SER A 104 -10.24 -4.47 11.72
C SER A 104 -11.51 -4.32 10.89
N ASN A 105 -12.62 -3.90 11.49
CA ASN A 105 -13.84 -3.57 10.74
C ASN A 105 -13.65 -2.36 9.82
N VAL A 106 -12.93 -1.32 10.28
CA VAL A 106 -12.59 -0.16 9.46
C VAL A 106 -11.69 -0.55 8.29
N VAL A 107 -10.63 -1.32 8.55
CA VAL A 107 -9.72 -1.86 7.50
C VAL A 107 -10.53 -2.61 6.45
N HIS A 108 -11.44 -3.51 6.87
CA HIS A 108 -12.27 -4.28 5.95
C HIS A 108 -13.18 -3.39 5.09
N GLN A 109 -13.79 -2.35 5.66
CA GLN A 109 -14.61 -1.40 4.89
C GLN A 109 -13.79 -0.59 3.88
N CYS A 110 -12.51 -0.35 4.17
CA CYS A 110 -11.60 0.39 3.31
C CYS A 110 -10.92 -0.46 2.21
N GLU A 111 -10.92 -1.79 2.32
CA GLU A 111 -10.21 -2.68 1.37
C GLU A 111 -10.58 -2.41 -0.10
N ARG A 112 -11.85 -2.09 -0.38
CA ARG A 112 -12.35 -1.83 -1.75
C ARG A 112 -12.54 -0.35 -2.07
N ARG A 113 -12.05 0.54 -1.22
CA ARG A 113 -12.30 1.98 -1.36
C ARG A 113 -11.10 2.67 -2.02
N PRO A 114 -11.36 3.65 -2.90
CA PRO A 114 -10.28 4.43 -3.48
C PRO A 114 -9.60 5.26 -2.40
N GLN A 115 -8.35 5.64 -2.67
CA GLN A 115 -7.63 6.63 -1.87
C GLN A 115 -8.10 8.04 -2.22
N ASN A 116 -8.09 8.94 -1.24
CA ASN A 116 -8.37 10.36 -1.42
C ASN A 116 -7.26 11.22 -0.81
N VAL A 117 -6.14 11.28 -1.53
CA VAL A 117 -4.97 12.06 -1.10
C VAL A 117 -5.21 13.57 -1.20
N LYS A 118 -6.11 14.00 -2.09
CA LYS A 118 -6.33 15.43 -2.35
C LYS A 118 -6.94 16.14 -1.14
N ASP A 119 -7.86 15.47 -0.46
CA ASP A 119 -8.62 16.02 0.66
C ASP A 119 -8.05 15.60 2.02
N SER A 120 -6.87 14.99 2.05
CA SER A 120 -6.23 14.52 3.28
C SER A 120 -5.88 15.67 4.24
N TYR A 121 -6.09 15.44 5.54
CA TYR A 121 -5.61 16.27 6.65
C TYR A 121 -4.08 16.33 6.72
N PHE A 122 -3.38 15.39 6.09
CA PHE A 122 -1.94 15.28 6.15
C PHE A 122 -1.31 15.94 4.91
N PRO A 123 -0.88 17.21 4.99
CA PRO A 123 -0.36 17.95 3.83
C PRO A 123 0.85 17.25 3.20
N ARG A 124 1.66 16.53 3.98
CA ARG A 124 2.80 15.76 3.47
C ARG A 124 2.43 14.62 2.53
N LEU A 125 1.19 14.14 2.54
CA LEU A 125 0.70 13.16 1.55
C LEU A 125 0.35 13.79 0.22
N ARG A 126 -0.01 15.08 0.22
CA ARG A 126 -0.24 15.83 -1.02
C ARG A 126 1.06 15.98 -1.81
N ASP A 127 2.19 15.93 -1.12
CA ASP A 127 3.49 15.77 -1.77
C ASP A 127 3.61 14.35 -2.33
N LYS A 128 3.86 14.24 -3.65
CA LYS A 128 3.93 12.98 -4.38
C LYS A 128 4.91 11.94 -3.79
N GLY A 129 5.82 12.36 -2.90
CA GLY A 129 6.78 11.48 -2.24
C GLY A 129 6.14 10.52 -1.23
N LEU A 130 5.12 10.95 -0.48
CA LEU A 130 4.58 10.16 0.63
C LEU A 130 3.33 9.35 0.26
N GLN A 131 2.79 9.52 -0.96
CA GLN A 131 1.70 8.69 -1.49
C GLN A 131 2.06 7.20 -1.51
N GLY A 132 3.34 6.87 -1.74
CA GLY A 132 3.84 5.50 -1.68
C GLY A 132 3.87 4.89 -0.28
N ALA A 133 3.64 5.69 0.77
CA ALA A 133 3.52 5.18 2.14
C ALA A 133 2.13 4.59 2.45
N LEU A 134 1.12 4.95 1.66
CA LEU A 134 -0.23 4.43 1.84
C LEU A 134 -0.29 2.94 1.51
N VAL A 135 -1.10 2.21 2.27
CA VAL A 135 -1.45 0.83 1.89
C VAL A 135 -2.27 0.87 0.61
N PHE A 136 -1.81 0.13 -0.39
CA PHE A 136 -2.42 0.06 -1.71
C PHE A 136 -3.83 -0.55 -1.61
N PRO A 137 -4.86 0.01 -2.25
CA PRO A 137 -6.21 -0.52 -2.19
C PRO A 137 -6.30 -2.00 -2.56
N GLY A 138 -7.08 -2.77 -1.81
CA GLY A 138 -7.22 -4.22 -1.98
C GLY A 138 -6.05 -5.04 -1.42
N THR A 139 -5.10 -4.43 -0.72
CA THR A 139 -3.95 -5.09 -0.09
C THR A 139 -3.89 -4.75 1.40
N LYS A 140 -3.13 -5.52 2.19
CA LYS A 140 -2.86 -5.21 3.60
C LYS A 140 -1.38 -5.01 3.89
N TRP A 141 -0.50 -5.50 3.02
CA TRP A 141 0.94 -5.50 3.19
C TRP A 141 1.67 -4.57 2.24
N CYS A 142 1.01 -4.01 1.22
CA CYS A 142 1.67 -3.20 0.22
C CYS A 142 1.61 -1.70 0.58
N GLY A 143 2.54 -1.23 1.42
CA GLY A 143 2.66 0.18 1.81
C GLY A 143 3.86 0.40 2.75
N ALA A 144 3.90 1.54 3.46
CA ALA A 144 4.78 1.67 4.61
C ALA A 144 4.19 0.90 5.79
N GLY A 145 4.87 -0.16 6.23
CA GLY A 145 4.32 -1.12 7.17
C GLY A 145 3.15 -1.91 6.58
N ASN A 146 2.25 -2.38 7.42
CA ASN A 146 1.06 -3.12 6.99
C ASN A 146 -0.13 -2.86 7.92
N VAL A 147 -1.33 -3.18 7.45
CA VAL A 147 -2.58 -3.10 8.24
C VAL A 147 -3.13 -4.49 8.58
N ALA A 148 -2.31 -5.52 8.37
CA ALA A 148 -2.67 -6.92 8.59
C ALA A 148 -2.76 -7.23 10.09
N THR A 149 -3.72 -8.07 10.45
CA THR A 149 -3.91 -8.53 11.84
C THR A 149 -2.99 -9.69 12.20
N HIS A 150 -2.57 -10.48 11.22
CA HIS A 150 -1.67 -11.61 11.36
C HIS A 150 -1.04 -11.96 10.01
N TYR A 151 0.00 -12.82 10.00
CA TYR A 151 0.74 -13.18 8.78
C TYR A 151 -0.12 -13.65 7.60
N ASN A 152 -1.22 -14.39 7.84
CA ASN A 152 -2.10 -14.88 6.77
C ASN A 152 -3.24 -13.91 6.38
N ASP A 153 -3.26 -12.71 6.96
CA ASP A 153 -4.32 -11.73 6.73
C ASP A 153 -3.98 -10.96 5.46
N LEU A 154 -4.51 -11.44 4.34
CA LEU A 154 -4.29 -10.87 3.02
C LEU A 154 -5.55 -10.12 2.59
N GLY A 155 -5.35 -9.01 1.89
CA GLY A 155 -6.39 -8.33 1.14
C GLY A 155 -6.83 -9.12 -0.10
N GLU A 156 -7.78 -8.55 -0.82
CA GLU A 156 -8.42 -9.21 -1.97
C GLU A 156 -7.50 -9.42 -3.16
N SER A 157 -6.53 -8.51 -3.37
CA SER A 157 -5.47 -8.67 -4.35
C SER A 157 -4.42 -9.68 -3.86
N ARG A 158 -4.86 -10.90 -3.50
CA ARG A 158 -4.09 -11.89 -2.74
C ARG A 158 -2.72 -12.16 -3.34
N GLU A 159 -2.63 -12.35 -4.64
CA GLU A 159 -1.37 -12.68 -5.32
C GLU A 159 -0.34 -11.56 -5.18
N ALA A 160 -0.77 -10.31 -5.32
CA ALA A 160 0.09 -9.14 -5.18
C ALA A 160 0.44 -8.88 -3.70
N ASP A 161 -0.54 -9.02 -2.82
CA ASP A 161 -0.38 -8.79 -1.39
C ASP A 161 0.56 -9.82 -0.73
N MET A 162 0.54 -11.07 -1.21
CA MET A 162 1.52 -12.09 -0.83
C MET A 162 2.95 -11.67 -1.17
N CYS A 163 3.17 -11.02 -2.32
CA CYS A 163 4.49 -10.52 -2.70
C CYS A 163 4.99 -9.45 -1.72
N CYS A 164 4.11 -8.51 -1.31
CA CYS A 164 4.45 -7.46 -0.35
C CYS A 164 4.71 -8.05 1.05
N ARG A 165 3.87 -8.98 1.52
CA ARG A 165 4.08 -9.66 2.80
C ARG A 165 5.45 -10.34 2.89
N GLU A 166 5.85 -11.03 1.83
CA GLU A 166 7.16 -11.70 1.81
C GLU A 166 8.30 -10.69 1.74
N HIS A 167 8.11 -9.58 1.04
CA HIS A 167 9.07 -8.47 0.97
C HIS A 167 9.25 -7.75 2.32
N ASP A 168 8.18 -7.52 3.07
CA ASP A 168 8.18 -6.96 4.42
C ASP A 168 9.04 -7.77 5.41
N SER A 169 9.21 -9.07 5.14
CA SER A 169 10.01 -9.99 5.97
C SER A 169 11.51 -9.99 5.61
N ALA A 170 11.99 -8.98 4.88
CA ALA A 170 13.38 -8.91 4.45
C ALA A 170 14.37 -8.75 5.63
N ASN A 171 15.29 -9.70 5.77
CA ASN A 171 16.31 -9.70 6.82
C ASN A 171 17.37 -8.58 6.70
N GLU A 172 17.58 -8.05 5.49
CA GLU A 172 18.59 -7.03 5.20
C GLU A 172 17.92 -5.76 4.69
N SER A 173 17.96 -4.70 5.50
CA SER A 173 17.49 -3.37 5.15
C SER A 173 18.37 -2.27 5.74
N ILE A 174 18.26 -1.07 5.18
CA ILE A 174 18.82 0.18 5.68
C ILE A 174 17.63 1.14 5.82
N PRO A 175 17.31 1.63 7.03
CA PRO A 175 16.21 2.56 7.22
C PRO A 175 16.44 3.87 6.43
N PRO A 176 15.41 4.70 6.23
CA PRO A 176 15.55 6.02 5.64
C PRO A 176 16.68 6.81 6.30
N PHE A 177 17.53 7.46 5.50
CA PHE A 177 18.69 8.25 5.96
C PHE A 177 19.76 7.47 6.78
N GLY A 178 19.61 6.16 6.92
CA GLY A 178 20.53 5.29 7.64
C GLY A 178 21.77 4.89 6.83
N ALA A 179 22.68 4.16 7.48
CA ALA A 179 23.84 3.59 6.82
C ALA A 179 24.15 2.19 7.33
N LYS A 180 24.55 1.29 6.42
CA LYS A 180 24.96 -0.08 6.74
C LYS A 180 25.99 -0.56 5.72
N ARG A 181 27.01 -1.32 6.17
CA ARG A 181 28.04 -1.92 5.29
C ARG A 181 28.74 -0.91 4.35
N GLY A 182 28.91 0.34 4.81
CA GLY A 182 29.52 1.43 4.04
C GLY A 182 28.59 2.05 2.97
N ILE A 183 27.32 1.68 2.93
CA ILE A 183 26.30 2.25 2.05
C ILE A 183 25.39 3.16 2.87
N ARG A 184 25.15 4.38 2.38
CA ARG A 184 24.21 5.33 2.97
C ARG A 184 22.92 5.34 2.15
N ASN A 185 21.79 5.11 2.81
CA ASN A 185 20.47 5.25 2.20
C ASN A 185 20.06 6.73 2.25
N ASN A 186 20.18 7.44 1.13
CA ASN A 186 19.73 8.85 1.06
C ASN A 186 18.24 8.98 0.69
N LEU A 187 17.53 7.86 0.57
CA LEU A 187 16.11 7.82 0.24
C LEU A 187 15.29 8.01 1.52
N PHE A 188 14.10 8.58 1.36
CA PHE A 188 13.13 8.77 2.45
C PHE A 188 12.32 7.50 2.77
N TYR A 189 12.66 6.38 2.13
CA TYR A 189 12.07 5.07 2.33
C TYR A 189 13.16 4.02 2.56
N THR A 190 12.77 2.86 3.08
CA THR A 190 13.68 1.76 3.39
C THR A 190 14.37 1.21 2.14
N MET A 191 15.70 1.07 2.19
CA MET A 191 16.49 0.39 1.16
C MET A 191 16.73 -1.05 1.59
N THR A 192 16.26 -2.01 0.82
CA THR A 192 16.36 -3.46 1.09
C THR A 192 17.55 -4.11 0.39
N GLY A 193 17.89 -5.33 0.80
CA GLY A 193 18.87 -6.16 0.12
C GLY A 193 18.37 -6.60 -1.26
N CYS A 194 19.26 -6.64 -2.27
CA CYS A 194 18.88 -6.99 -3.64
C CYS A 194 18.28 -8.38 -3.81
N GLU A 195 18.48 -9.30 -2.86
CA GLU A 195 17.83 -10.61 -2.89
C GLU A 195 16.31 -10.48 -2.69
N ALA A 196 15.88 -9.71 -1.68
CA ALA A 196 14.47 -9.49 -1.40
C ALA A 196 13.79 -8.74 -2.55
N ASP A 197 14.43 -7.69 -3.04
CA ASP A 197 13.91 -6.87 -4.14
C ASP A 197 13.81 -7.63 -5.47
N LYS A 198 14.74 -8.55 -5.76
CA LYS A 198 14.64 -9.46 -6.92
C LYS A 198 13.48 -10.44 -6.78
N LYS A 199 13.34 -11.08 -5.61
CA LYS A 199 12.20 -11.97 -5.34
C LYS A 199 10.88 -11.23 -5.46
N PHE A 200 10.81 -10.00 -4.94
CA PHE A 200 9.63 -9.15 -5.06
C PHE A 200 9.30 -8.80 -6.51
N PHE A 201 10.31 -8.39 -7.29
CA PHE A 201 10.18 -8.13 -8.73
C PHE A 201 9.61 -9.34 -9.48
N ASP A 202 10.21 -10.52 -9.28
CA ASP A 202 9.78 -11.75 -9.94
C ASP A 202 8.38 -12.21 -9.49
N CYS A 203 8.06 -12.04 -8.20
CA CYS A 203 6.74 -12.36 -7.65
C CYS A 203 5.64 -11.50 -8.30
N LEU A 204 5.84 -10.18 -8.38
CA LEU A 204 4.89 -9.26 -9.00
C LEU A 204 4.75 -9.52 -10.51
N LEU A 205 5.85 -9.83 -11.20
CA LEU A 205 5.82 -10.25 -12.60
C LEU A 205 5.00 -11.53 -12.78
N LYS A 206 5.15 -12.51 -11.91
CA LYS A 206 4.43 -13.79 -12.00
C LYS A 206 2.94 -13.65 -11.71
N ALA A 207 2.56 -12.74 -10.81
CA ALA A 207 1.16 -12.52 -10.44
C ALA A 207 0.28 -12.07 -11.62
N GLN A 208 0.84 -11.33 -12.60
CA GLN A 208 0.13 -10.92 -13.82
C GLN A 208 -1.22 -10.21 -13.59
N THR A 209 -1.38 -9.49 -12.46
CA THR A 209 -2.60 -8.73 -12.14
C THR A 209 -2.41 -7.23 -12.36
N PHE A 210 -3.52 -6.47 -12.42
CA PHE A 210 -3.44 -5.01 -12.47
C PHE A 210 -2.79 -4.43 -11.20
N THR A 211 -3.11 -5.00 -10.03
CA THR A 211 -2.50 -4.61 -8.76
C THR A 211 -0.99 -4.87 -8.77
N SER A 212 -0.54 -6.04 -9.23
CA SER A 212 0.89 -6.35 -9.28
C SER A 212 1.66 -5.48 -10.29
N PHE A 213 1.02 -5.15 -11.41
CA PHE A 213 1.55 -4.17 -12.37
C PHE A 213 1.72 -2.79 -11.75
N SER A 214 0.68 -2.27 -11.10
CA SER A 214 0.69 -0.94 -10.49
C SER A 214 1.73 -0.82 -9.38
N LEU A 215 1.82 -1.84 -8.51
CA LEU A 215 2.82 -1.93 -7.45
C LEU A 215 4.24 -1.98 -8.00
N GLY A 216 4.47 -2.82 -9.03
CA GLY A 216 5.80 -2.93 -9.63
C GLY A 216 6.26 -1.64 -10.32
N VAL A 217 5.37 -0.96 -11.05
CA VAL A 217 5.66 0.35 -11.63
C VAL A 217 5.91 1.40 -10.54
N GLY A 218 5.07 1.43 -9.51
CA GLY A 218 5.22 2.34 -8.37
C GLY A 218 6.57 2.19 -7.68
N TYR A 219 6.93 0.97 -7.32
CA TYR A 219 8.15 0.65 -6.58
C TYR A 219 9.41 0.79 -7.46
N PHE A 220 9.49 0.07 -8.58
CA PHE A 220 10.74 -0.02 -9.35
C PHE A 220 10.94 1.12 -10.35
N ASP A 221 9.88 1.68 -10.94
CA ASP A 221 10.00 2.65 -12.04
C ASP A 221 9.80 4.11 -11.59
N LEU A 222 8.83 4.35 -10.71
CA LEU A 222 8.48 5.70 -10.23
C LEU A 222 9.31 6.11 -9.02
N LEU A 223 9.32 5.30 -7.95
CA LEU A 223 10.17 5.54 -6.78
C LEU A 223 11.66 5.31 -7.10
N LYS A 224 11.95 4.52 -8.15
CA LYS A 224 13.30 4.11 -8.56
C LYS A 224 14.07 3.52 -7.38
N THR A 225 13.39 2.65 -6.63
CA THR A 225 13.94 1.99 -5.46
C THR A 225 15.25 1.31 -5.84
N LYS A 226 16.27 1.51 -5.01
CA LYS A 226 17.56 0.87 -5.17
C LYS A 226 17.70 -0.20 -4.12
N CYS A 227 18.52 -1.19 -4.41
CA CYS A 227 18.84 -2.24 -3.45
C CYS A 227 20.36 -2.31 -3.25
N TYR A 228 20.79 -3.00 -2.20
CA TYR A 228 22.21 -3.24 -1.96
C TYR A 228 22.56 -4.73 -1.87
N MET A 229 23.75 -5.10 -2.33
CA MET A 229 24.31 -6.43 -2.13
C MET A 229 25.84 -6.45 -2.22
N TYR A 230 26.45 -7.50 -1.68
CA TYR A 230 27.87 -7.78 -1.88
C TYR A 230 28.09 -8.39 -3.27
N GLY A 231 28.36 -7.54 -4.26
CA GLY A 231 28.33 -7.91 -5.66
C GLY A 231 29.45 -7.30 -6.49
N ARG A 232 29.54 -7.77 -7.75
CA ARG A 232 30.47 -7.25 -8.75
C ARG A 232 29.82 -6.08 -9.51
N PRO A 233 30.59 -5.05 -9.92
CA PRO A 233 30.04 -3.97 -10.71
C PRO A 233 29.59 -4.47 -12.08
N THR A 234 28.68 -3.74 -12.71
CA THR A 234 28.27 -3.93 -14.10
C THR A 234 29.02 -2.97 -15.02
N LYS A 235 29.27 -3.39 -16.25
CA LYS A 235 29.87 -2.57 -17.32
C LYS A 235 29.02 -2.59 -18.57
N CYS A 236 29.12 -1.53 -19.37
CA CYS A 236 28.48 -1.49 -20.67
C CYS A 236 29.09 -2.53 -21.61
N ALA A 237 28.24 -3.24 -22.35
CA ALA A 237 28.61 -4.30 -23.29
C ALA A 237 28.01 -4.05 -24.68
N ASP A 238 27.75 -2.78 -25.01
CA ASP A 238 27.31 -2.40 -26.34
C ASP A 238 28.42 -2.68 -27.35
N ASN A 239 28.08 -3.38 -28.44
CA ASN A 239 28.99 -3.61 -29.54
C ASN A 239 29.21 -2.28 -30.27
N GLN A 240 30.41 -1.68 -30.21
CA GLN A 240 30.76 -0.48 -30.98
C GLN A 240 30.92 -0.77 -32.48
N ARG A 241 29.85 -1.22 -33.15
CA ARG A 241 29.85 -1.45 -34.62
C ARG A 241 29.44 -0.20 -35.43
N SER A 242 29.12 0.91 -34.78
CA SER A 242 28.70 2.15 -35.44
C SER A 242 29.91 3.01 -35.78
N ARG A 243 30.09 3.36 -37.07
CA ARG A 243 31.18 4.18 -37.62
C ARG A 243 31.24 5.65 -37.12
N LYS A 244 30.32 6.07 -36.24
CA LYS A 244 30.41 7.32 -35.47
C LYS A 244 29.81 7.06 -34.08
N PRO A 245 30.60 7.02 -33.00
CA PRO A 245 30.06 6.98 -31.66
C PRO A 245 29.34 8.31 -31.39
N GLU A 246 28.03 8.22 -31.18
CA GLU A 246 27.24 9.36 -30.70
C GLU A 246 27.75 9.69 -29.29
N VAL A 247 28.30 10.89 -29.13
CA VAL A 247 28.82 11.39 -27.86
C VAL A 247 27.66 11.41 -26.87
N ASN A 248 27.79 10.69 -25.75
CA ASN A 248 26.77 10.52 -24.69
C ASN A 248 25.60 9.57 -25.00
N ALA A 249 25.74 8.61 -25.93
CA ALA A 249 24.72 7.58 -26.10
C ALA A 249 24.51 6.75 -24.80
N PRO A 250 23.26 6.59 -24.31
CA PRO A 250 22.99 5.76 -23.14
C PRO A 250 23.25 4.29 -23.45
N CYS A 251 23.89 3.58 -22.52
CA CYS A 251 24.21 2.17 -22.68
C CYS A 251 22.94 1.31 -22.79
N LYS A 252 22.87 0.45 -23.80
CA LYS A 252 21.72 -0.41 -24.10
C LYS A 252 21.82 -1.78 -23.44
N LYS A 253 23.02 -2.30 -23.25
CA LYS A 253 23.28 -3.63 -22.68
C LYS A 253 24.36 -3.58 -21.61
N PHE A 254 24.02 -4.05 -20.43
CA PHE A 254 24.95 -4.22 -19.32
C PHE A 254 25.33 -5.69 -19.11
N VAL A 255 26.55 -5.92 -18.62
CA VAL A 255 27.02 -7.23 -18.16
C VAL A 255 27.74 -7.07 -16.83
N THR A 256 27.81 -8.16 -16.05
CA THR A 256 28.63 -8.17 -14.83
C THR A 256 30.11 -8.15 -15.20
N ASP A 257 30.91 -7.28 -14.56
CA ASP A 257 32.35 -7.25 -14.75
C ASP A 257 33.04 -8.30 -13.88
N MET A 258 33.30 -9.45 -14.48
CA MET A 258 33.94 -10.61 -13.82
C MET A 258 35.40 -10.36 -13.42
N TRP A 259 36.02 -9.28 -13.89
CA TRP A 259 37.40 -8.91 -13.54
C TRP A 259 37.48 -8.03 -12.29
N ARG A 260 36.38 -7.38 -11.90
CA ARG A 260 36.33 -6.52 -10.71
C ARG A 260 35.90 -7.33 -9.48
N MET A 261 36.58 -7.10 -8.35
CA MET A 261 36.27 -7.75 -7.08
C MET A 261 34.89 -7.36 -6.53
N LYS A 262 34.28 -8.29 -5.79
CA LYS A 262 33.02 -8.04 -5.08
C LYS A 262 33.21 -7.01 -3.97
N LYS A 263 32.26 -6.08 -3.84
CA LYS A 263 32.16 -5.11 -2.75
C LYS A 263 30.68 -4.88 -2.44
N TRP A 264 30.38 -4.31 -1.27
CA TRP A 264 29.04 -3.77 -1.00
C TRP A 264 28.77 -2.63 -1.97
N ARG A 265 27.70 -2.77 -2.75
CA ARG A 265 27.32 -1.82 -3.81
C ARG A 265 25.81 -1.69 -3.89
N VAL A 266 25.38 -0.56 -4.42
CA VAL A 266 23.99 -0.26 -4.76
C VAL A 266 23.72 -0.71 -6.21
N TYR A 267 22.54 -1.26 -6.45
CA TYR A 267 22.07 -1.67 -7.76
C TYR A 267 20.71 -1.06 -8.06
N ASN A 268 20.51 -0.72 -9.33
CA ASN A 268 19.25 -0.27 -9.87
C ASN A 268 18.46 -1.45 -10.47
N PRO A 269 17.14 -1.50 -10.26
CA PRO A 269 16.29 -2.49 -10.88
C PRO A 269 16.17 -2.25 -12.39
N PRO A 270 15.85 -3.30 -13.17
CA PRO A 270 15.39 -3.13 -14.54
C PRO A 270 14.01 -2.45 -14.58
N ASN A 271 13.62 -1.92 -15.74
CA ASN A 271 12.32 -1.27 -15.89
C ASN A 271 11.18 -2.29 -15.80
N PHE A 272 10.35 -2.18 -14.76
CA PHE A 272 9.30 -3.14 -14.46
C PHE A 272 8.20 -3.12 -15.50
N PHE A 273 7.74 -1.93 -15.93
CA PHE A 273 6.72 -1.77 -16.98
C PHE A 273 7.06 -2.58 -18.23
N LYS A 274 8.28 -2.42 -18.74
CA LYS A 274 8.78 -3.12 -19.92
C LYS A 274 8.89 -4.62 -19.69
N ALA A 275 9.38 -5.05 -18.52
CA ALA A 275 9.46 -6.46 -18.16
C ALA A 275 8.07 -7.11 -18.09
N PHE A 276 7.09 -6.44 -17.47
CA PHE A 276 5.71 -6.90 -17.33
C PHE A 276 5.02 -7.06 -18.70
N LEU A 277 5.10 -6.05 -19.57
CA LEU A 277 4.52 -6.14 -20.92
C LEU A 277 5.14 -7.25 -21.75
N ARG A 278 6.47 -7.46 -21.65
CA ARG A 278 7.15 -8.56 -22.34
C ARG A 278 6.72 -9.92 -21.82
N ALA A 279 6.62 -10.09 -20.50
CA ALA A 279 6.13 -11.31 -19.88
C ALA A 279 4.70 -11.64 -20.35
N LYS A 280 3.83 -10.62 -20.43
CA LYS A 280 2.46 -10.78 -20.93
C LYS A 280 2.39 -11.19 -22.41
N MET A 281 3.39 -10.79 -23.21
CA MET A 281 3.55 -11.19 -24.61
C MET A 281 4.28 -12.55 -24.78
N GLY A 282 4.63 -13.25 -23.70
CA GLY A 282 5.30 -14.56 -23.77
C GLY A 282 6.78 -14.51 -24.15
N PHE A 283 7.39 -13.33 -24.19
CA PHE A 283 8.83 -13.22 -24.44
C PHE A 283 9.63 -13.62 -23.19
N LYS A 284 10.63 -14.49 -23.34
CA LYS A 284 11.64 -14.72 -22.30
C LYS A 284 12.48 -13.44 -22.11
N SER A 285 12.70 -13.06 -20.86
CA SER A 285 13.42 -11.83 -20.45
C SER A 285 14.68 -11.60 -21.28
N VAL A 286 14.81 -10.40 -21.85
CA VAL A 286 16.00 -9.97 -22.60
C VAL A 286 16.77 -8.99 -21.71
N ASN A 287 17.80 -9.49 -21.04
CA ASN A 287 18.80 -8.76 -20.23
C ASN A 287 18.23 -7.75 -19.22
N ASP A 288 17.37 -8.21 -18.31
CA ASP A 288 16.91 -7.42 -17.15
C ASP A 288 17.91 -7.53 -15.98
N ILE A 289 19.19 -7.29 -16.28
CA ILE A 289 20.24 -7.30 -15.25
C ILE A 289 20.08 -6.07 -14.36
N TRP A 290 20.15 -6.29 -13.05
CA TRP A 290 20.24 -5.21 -12.07
C TRP A 290 21.60 -4.53 -12.21
N THR A 291 21.61 -3.23 -12.48
CA THR A 291 22.83 -2.50 -12.84
C THR A 291 23.46 -1.85 -11.62
N SER A 292 24.75 -2.08 -11.38
CA SER A 292 25.43 -1.43 -10.26
C SER A 292 25.58 0.06 -10.51
N GLU A 293 25.45 0.87 -9.47
CA GLU A 293 25.90 2.26 -9.54
C GLU A 293 27.42 2.31 -9.75
N THR A 294 27.83 3.22 -10.64
CA THR A 294 29.22 3.49 -10.97
C THR A 294 29.93 4.23 -9.84
#